data_AF-A0A7Y3XVW7-F1
#
_entry.id   AF-A0A7Y3XVW7-F1
#
_cell.length_a   1.000
_cell.length_b   1.000
_cell.length_c   1.000
_cell.angle_alpha   90.00
_cell.angle_beta   90.00
_cell.angle_gamma   90.00
#
_symmetry.space_group_name_H-M   'P 1'
#
loop_
_entity.id
_entity.type
_entity.pdbx_description
1 polymer ?
#
loop_
_entity_poly.entity_id
_entity_poly.type
_entity_poly.pdbx_seq_one_letter_code
_entity_poly.pdbx_strand_id
1 'polypeptide(L)'
;MRVNGHLFVGKNAYISDTTFSNVLKANRITPNADDSLLYFGDSSLVVNTVSHLIYPEADFDIPNPIIKGTGIGSPNITPKGDYSVAVGHRIKIDIVAKNSLAIGTGVLPNGPYLQQYIPNTIMMGTNSNLPTLFISPAGGPNTIGKVGIGTLSPAGTLHVANGNAIFEEKVGIGSSNPAYKLEVCGTIKAKEVIIETGPWCDFKLKPEYIRMTWQEKLSYIKSFGHLPEIDPGSEIENNGLKTTKNLRGMIWNIEDNTMDIISLQQENAEKNKKIDMLQQEIEDLKKAIILLKKK
;
A
#
# COMPACT_ATOMS: atom_id res chain seq x y z
N MET A 1 -49.89 40.34 -6.16
CA MET A 1 -49.51 41.62 -6.80
C MET A 1 -48.49 41.30 -7.90
N ARG A 2 -48.70 41.74 -9.15
CA ARG A 2 -47.66 41.62 -10.20
C ARG A 2 -46.89 42.94 -10.25
N VAL A 3 -45.60 42.89 -9.92
CA VAL A 3 -44.72 44.07 -9.97
C VAL A 3 -43.74 43.88 -11.13
N ASN A 4 -43.90 44.69 -12.17
CA ASN A 4 -42.95 44.74 -13.30
C ASN A 4 -41.83 45.74 -12.98
N GLY A 5 -41.04 45.47 -11.92
CA GLY A 5 -39.99 46.37 -11.43
C GLY A 5 -39.42 45.94 -10.07
N HIS A 6 -38.58 46.80 -9.47
CA HIS A 6 -38.03 46.56 -8.13
C HIS A 6 -39.12 46.74 -7.05
N LEU A 7 -39.35 45.71 -6.24
CA LEU A 7 -40.22 45.78 -5.06
C LEU A 7 -39.36 46.14 -3.83
N PHE A 8 -39.52 47.35 -3.32
CA PHE A 8 -38.90 47.78 -2.06
C PHE A 8 -39.91 47.56 -0.93
N VAL A 9 -39.59 46.66 0.00
CA VAL A 9 -40.43 46.42 1.18
C VAL A 9 -39.74 46.97 2.42
N GLY A 10 -40.51 47.65 3.28
CA GLY A 10 -40.03 48.24 4.51
C GLY A 10 -39.72 47.20 5.60
N LYS A 11 -39.69 47.65 6.86
CA LYS A 11 -39.14 46.87 7.98
C LYS A 11 -39.88 45.56 8.32
N ASN A 12 -41.16 45.42 7.98
CA ASN A 12 -42.01 44.28 8.34
C ASN A 12 -42.89 43.82 7.16
N ALA A 13 -42.32 43.06 6.24
CA ALA A 13 -43.00 42.55 5.05
C ALA A 13 -43.48 41.11 5.26
N TYR A 14 -44.79 40.90 5.43
CA TYR A 14 -45.39 39.56 5.42
C TYR A 14 -45.94 39.30 4.02
N ILE A 15 -45.30 38.41 3.28
CA ILE A 15 -45.71 38.08 1.91
C ILE A 15 -45.87 36.57 1.82
N SER A 16 -47.13 36.10 1.75
CA SER A 16 -47.47 34.71 1.47
C SER A 16 -47.74 34.51 -0.03
N ASP A 17 -47.37 33.35 -0.58
CA ASP A 17 -47.61 32.93 -1.97
C ASP A 17 -47.11 33.92 -3.04
N THR A 18 -45.79 34.08 -3.15
CA THR A 18 -45.17 34.93 -4.20
C THR A 18 -44.39 34.11 -5.22
N THR A 19 -44.75 34.27 -6.49
CA THR A 19 -44.04 33.67 -7.63
C THR A 19 -43.25 34.75 -8.36
N PHE A 20 -41.92 34.61 -8.43
CA PHE A 20 -41.07 35.48 -9.25
C PHE A 20 -40.92 34.87 -10.65
N SER A 21 -41.16 35.66 -11.69
CA SER A 21 -41.10 35.18 -13.09
C SER A 21 -39.69 35.20 -13.70
N ASN A 22 -38.67 35.59 -12.93
CA ASN A 22 -37.27 35.66 -13.38
C ASN A 22 -36.31 35.34 -12.21
N VAL A 23 -35.48 36.29 -11.73
CA VAL A 23 -34.52 36.08 -10.64
C VAL A 23 -34.95 36.81 -9.37
N LEU A 24 -34.98 36.12 -8.23
CA LEU A 24 -35.01 36.75 -6.90
C LEU A 24 -33.56 37.06 -6.48
N LYS A 25 -33.19 38.35 -6.43
CA LYS A 25 -31.84 38.79 -6.03
C LYS A 25 -31.92 39.66 -4.77
N ALA A 26 -31.38 39.16 -3.67
CA ALA A 26 -31.20 39.93 -2.43
C ALA A 26 -29.71 40.28 -2.26
N ASN A 27 -29.38 41.57 -2.18
CA ASN A 27 -27.98 42.01 -2.01
C ASN A 27 -27.46 41.79 -0.57
N ARG A 28 -28.35 41.71 0.42
CA ARG A 28 -28.04 41.40 1.81
C ARG A 28 -29.30 40.89 2.52
N ILE A 29 -29.25 39.69 3.09
CA ILE A 29 -30.29 39.17 3.99
C ILE A 29 -29.75 39.35 5.41
N THR A 30 -30.38 40.22 6.20
CA THR A 30 -30.00 40.48 7.59
C THR A 30 -31.19 40.13 8.47
N PRO A 31 -31.23 38.93 9.09
CA PRO A 31 -32.28 38.62 10.04
C PRO A 31 -32.21 39.59 11.23
N ASN A 32 -33.36 39.91 11.86
CA ASN A 32 -33.34 40.60 13.15
C ASN A 32 -32.70 39.68 14.19
N ALA A 33 -32.27 40.26 15.33
CA ALA A 33 -31.62 39.51 16.41
C ALA A 33 -32.48 38.34 16.95
N ASP A 34 -33.79 38.37 16.70
CA ASP A 34 -34.77 37.39 17.15
C ASP A 34 -35.30 36.47 16.02
N ASP A 35 -34.87 36.68 14.75
CA ASP A 35 -35.29 35.90 13.59
C ASP A 35 -34.20 34.87 13.20
N SER A 36 -34.55 33.58 13.07
CA SER A 36 -33.54 32.51 12.89
C SER A 36 -33.60 31.76 11.55
N LEU A 37 -34.55 32.04 10.65
CA LEU A 37 -34.89 31.10 9.57
C LEU A 37 -35.06 31.78 8.21
N LEU A 38 -34.31 31.31 7.21
CA LEU A 38 -34.50 31.59 5.79
C LEU A 38 -34.80 30.25 5.10
N TYR A 39 -36.02 30.08 4.61
CA TYR A 39 -36.48 28.89 3.90
C TYR A 39 -36.31 29.10 2.38
N PHE A 40 -35.55 28.24 1.68
CA PHE A 40 -35.65 28.16 0.22
C PHE A 40 -36.59 27.02 -0.18
N GLY A 41 -37.87 27.37 -0.35
CA GLY A 41 -38.92 26.43 -0.72
C GLY A 41 -39.16 25.34 0.32
N ASP A 42 -39.82 24.28 -0.12
CA ASP A 42 -40.28 23.10 0.62
C ASP A 42 -39.17 22.05 0.85
N SER A 43 -37.90 22.33 0.55
CA SER A 43 -36.78 21.37 0.73
C SER A 43 -35.34 21.92 0.68
N SER A 44 -35.07 23.23 0.68
CA SER A 44 -33.71 23.71 0.36
C SER A 44 -33.12 24.62 1.45
N LEU A 45 -32.09 24.11 2.14
CA LEU A 45 -31.00 24.88 2.75
C LEU A 45 -31.37 25.97 3.81
N VAL A 46 -31.33 25.60 5.09
CA VAL A 46 -31.30 26.58 6.21
C VAL A 46 -29.85 26.98 6.50
N VAL A 47 -29.54 28.28 6.39
CA VAL A 47 -28.22 28.87 6.74
C VAL A 47 -28.37 29.72 8.00
N ASN A 48 -27.87 29.26 9.15
CA ASN A 48 -27.87 30.03 10.39
C ASN A 48 -26.65 30.96 10.44
N THR A 49 -26.90 32.27 10.39
CA THR A 49 -25.85 33.29 10.26
C THR A 49 -25.23 33.74 11.59
N VAL A 50 -25.83 33.39 12.73
CA VAL A 50 -25.32 33.70 14.08
C VAL A 50 -24.41 32.58 14.60
N SER A 51 -24.70 31.33 14.23
CA SER A 51 -23.93 30.14 14.66
C SER A 51 -23.08 29.49 13.56
N HIS A 52 -23.10 30.03 12.34
CA HIS A 52 -22.32 29.54 11.19
C HIS A 52 -22.57 28.07 10.81
N LEU A 53 -23.82 27.59 10.92
CA LEU A 53 -24.19 26.20 10.65
C LEU A 53 -25.19 26.07 9.48
N ILE A 54 -25.04 24.99 8.69
CA ILE A 54 -26.01 24.50 7.70
C ILE A 54 -26.57 23.19 8.25
N TYR A 55 -27.89 23.08 8.47
CA TYR A 55 -28.53 21.88 9.02
C TYR A 55 -29.84 21.52 8.26
N PRO A 56 -30.26 20.24 8.25
CA PRO A 56 -31.50 19.81 7.60
C PRO A 56 -32.73 20.21 8.43
N GLU A 57 -33.88 20.40 7.76
CA GLU A 57 -35.17 20.65 8.41
C GLU A 57 -35.51 19.49 9.37
N ALA A 58 -35.62 19.83 10.65
CA ALA A 58 -36.33 19.00 11.61
C ALA A 58 -37.80 19.43 11.55
N ASP A 59 -38.70 18.47 11.37
CA ASP A 59 -40.14 18.68 11.43
C ASP A 59 -40.50 19.02 12.89
N PHE A 60 -40.42 20.31 13.27
CA PHE A 60 -40.52 20.76 14.66
C PHE A 60 -41.94 20.68 15.24
N ASP A 61 -42.94 20.38 14.41
CA ASP A 61 -44.35 20.28 14.80
C ASP A 61 -44.80 18.88 15.24
N ILE A 62 -43.89 17.89 15.28
CA ILE A 62 -44.18 16.55 15.81
C ILE A 62 -43.43 16.27 17.13
N PRO A 63 -44.08 15.64 18.13
CA PRO A 63 -43.39 15.14 19.30
C PRO A 63 -42.40 14.04 18.88
N ASN A 64 -41.10 14.34 18.92
CA ASN A 64 -39.95 13.62 18.34
C ASN A 64 -39.67 13.93 16.86
N PRO A 65 -39.06 15.09 16.55
CA PRO A 65 -38.61 15.42 15.20
C PRO A 65 -37.61 14.39 14.67
N ILE A 66 -37.88 13.83 13.48
CA ILE A 66 -36.97 12.93 12.77
C ILE A 66 -36.01 13.78 11.92
N ILE A 67 -34.78 13.94 12.39
CA ILE A 67 -33.74 14.68 11.66
C ILE A 67 -33.23 13.81 10.50
N LYS A 68 -33.63 14.12 9.26
CA LYS A 68 -33.16 13.43 8.03
C LYS A 68 -31.81 13.97 7.57
N GLY A 69 -31.16 13.28 6.63
CA GLY A 69 -29.87 13.71 6.09
C GLY A 69 -29.94 14.92 5.16
N THR A 70 -28.81 15.59 4.95
CA THR A 70 -28.68 16.76 4.06
C THR A 70 -28.04 16.37 2.73
N GLY A 71 -28.65 16.78 1.61
CA GLY A 71 -28.06 16.63 0.26
C GLY A 71 -27.50 17.94 -0.26
N ILE A 72 -26.27 17.93 -0.79
CA ILE A 72 -25.61 19.10 -1.39
C ILE A 72 -25.11 18.72 -2.79
N GLY A 73 -25.54 19.45 -3.82
CA GLY A 73 -24.98 19.33 -5.19
C GLY A 73 -26.00 19.07 -6.30
N SER A 74 -26.84 18.03 -6.19
CA SER A 74 -27.77 17.62 -7.25
C SER A 74 -29.13 17.16 -6.69
N PRO A 75 -30.24 17.33 -7.44
CA PRO A 75 -31.54 16.76 -7.06
C PRO A 75 -31.56 15.23 -6.99
N ASN A 76 -30.59 14.54 -7.61
CA ASN A 76 -30.49 13.07 -7.55
C ASN A 76 -29.68 12.61 -6.33
N ILE A 77 -29.94 13.18 -5.16
CA ILE A 77 -29.36 12.74 -3.89
C ILE A 77 -30.50 12.33 -2.98
N THR A 78 -30.36 11.21 -2.28
CA THR A 78 -31.38 10.72 -1.35
C THR A 78 -30.73 10.33 -0.03
N PRO A 79 -30.51 11.29 0.89
CA PRO A 79 -29.87 11.06 2.18
C PRO A 79 -30.92 10.78 3.25
N LYS A 80 -31.20 9.50 3.51
CA LYS A 80 -32.22 9.09 4.48
C LYS A 80 -31.70 8.84 5.89
N GLY A 81 -30.41 8.59 6.05
CA GLY A 81 -29.82 8.32 7.36
C GLY A 81 -29.88 9.54 8.29
N ASP A 82 -30.26 9.34 9.55
CA ASP A 82 -30.30 10.43 10.53
C ASP A 82 -28.90 11.04 10.68
N TYR A 83 -28.82 12.37 10.73
CA TYR A 83 -27.55 13.11 10.84
C TYR A 83 -26.56 12.81 9.70
N SER A 84 -27.03 12.29 8.56
CA SER A 84 -26.16 12.00 7.42
C SER A 84 -26.02 13.19 6.48
N VAL A 85 -24.92 13.23 5.73
CA VAL A 85 -24.67 14.26 4.72
C VAL A 85 -24.21 13.60 3.42
N ALA A 86 -24.80 13.98 2.30
CA ALA A 86 -24.42 13.53 0.97
C ALA A 86 -24.01 14.71 0.09
N VAL A 87 -22.81 14.66 -0.47
CA VAL A 87 -22.24 15.75 -1.30
C VAL A 87 -21.87 15.23 -2.69
N GLY A 88 -22.55 15.72 -3.74
CA GLY A 88 -22.22 15.40 -5.13
C GLY A 88 -23.43 15.10 -6.03
N HIS A 89 -23.44 13.96 -6.73
CA HIS A 89 -24.50 13.61 -7.69
C HIS A 89 -24.77 12.10 -7.73
N ARG A 90 -26.04 11.68 -7.71
CA ARG A 90 -26.44 10.26 -7.69
C ARG A 90 -25.87 9.52 -6.48
N ILE A 91 -26.15 10.04 -5.29
CA ILE A 91 -25.76 9.44 -4.00
C ILE A 91 -27.02 9.00 -3.25
N LYS A 92 -26.98 7.80 -2.66
CA LYS A 92 -28.03 7.30 -1.77
C LYS A 92 -27.41 6.92 -0.42
N ILE A 93 -27.83 7.61 0.63
CA ILE A 93 -27.53 7.20 2.02
C ILE A 93 -28.78 6.53 2.56
N ASP A 94 -28.66 5.28 2.99
CA ASP A 94 -29.76 4.49 3.52
C ASP A 94 -30.18 4.97 4.93
N ILE A 95 -31.43 4.68 5.33
CA ILE A 95 -31.98 5.04 6.65
C ILE A 95 -31.13 4.46 7.80
N VAL A 96 -30.48 3.30 7.57
CA VAL A 96 -29.62 2.67 8.58
C VAL A 96 -28.24 3.33 8.72
N ALA A 97 -27.80 4.12 7.73
CA ALA A 97 -26.49 4.77 7.74
C ALA A 97 -26.52 6.11 8.49
N LYS A 98 -26.82 6.06 9.78
CA LYS A 98 -26.83 7.23 10.67
C LYS A 98 -25.43 7.80 10.89
N ASN A 99 -25.33 9.10 11.18
CA ASN A 99 -24.06 9.80 11.48
C ASN A 99 -22.99 9.57 10.40
N SER A 100 -23.39 9.63 9.13
CA SER A 100 -22.55 9.18 8.03
C SER A 100 -22.37 10.24 6.94
N LEU A 101 -21.26 10.20 6.22
CA LEU A 101 -20.95 11.15 5.16
C LEU A 101 -20.60 10.42 3.86
N ALA A 102 -21.33 10.74 2.78
CA ALA A 102 -21.06 10.27 1.42
C ALA A 102 -20.59 11.42 0.53
N ILE A 103 -19.50 11.23 -0.22
CA ILE A 103 -19.01 12.23 -1.18
C ILE A 103 -18.75 11.60 -2.55
N GLY A 104 -19.20 12.27 -3.60
CA GLY A 104 -18.78 12.01 -4.98
C GLY A 104 -19.93 11.74 -5.94
N THR A 105 -19.77 10.75 -6.81
CA THR A 105 -20.74 10.53 -7.90
C THR A 105 -21.08 9.06 -8.11
N GLY A 106 -22.38 8.79 -8.22
CA GLY A 106 -22.87 7.52 -8.78
C GLY A 106 -22.50 7.38 -10.25
N VAL A 107 -22.82 6.22 -10.84
CA VAL A 107 -22.51 5.94 -12.25
C VAL A 107 -23.35 6.82 -13.17
N LEU A 108 -22.69 7.54 -14.07
CA LEU A 108 -23.31 8.45 -15.02
C LEU A 108 -23.51 7.81 -16.41
N PRO A 109 -24.45 8.31 -17.23
CA PRO A 109 -25.45 9.34 -16.88
C PRO A 109 -26.63 8.79 -16.06
N ASN A 110 -27.00 7.52 -16.26
CA ASN A 110 -28.21 6.90 -15.71
C ASN A 110 -27.94 5.60 -14.92
N GLY A 111 -26.69 5.38 -14.49
CA GLY A 111 -26.30 4.18 -13.76
C GLY A 111 -26.66 4.23 -12.27
N PRO A 112 -26.27 3.20 -11.50
CA PRO A 112 -26.60 3.11 -10.08
C PRO A 112 -26.01 4.26 -9.26
N TYR A 113 -26.67 4.57 -8.14
CA TYR A 113 -26.22 5.55 -7.16
C TYR A 113 -25.01 5.02 -6.38
N LEU A 114 -24.13 5.90 -5.93
CA LEU A 114 -23.16 5.59 -4.87
C LEU A 114 -23.94 5.30 -3.59
N GLN A 115 -23.81 4.09 -3.03
CA GLN A 115 -24.62 3.65 -1.91
C GLN A 115 -23.83 3.64 -0.60
N GLN A 116 -24.39 4.26 0.44
CA GLN A 116 -23.89 4.19 1.81
C GLN A 116 -24.95 3.62 2.73
N TYR A 117 -24.62 2.50 3.38
CA TYR A 117 -25.53 1.73 4.22
C TYR A 117 -24.89 1.33 5.56
N ILE A 118 -23.73 1.91 5.90
CA ILE A 118 -23.00 1.62 7.14
C ILE A 118 -23.05 2.86 8.05
N PRO A 119 -23.55 2.77 9.28
CA PRO A 119 -23.60 3.91 10.21
C PRO A 119 -22.20 4.30 10.71
N ASN A 120 -22.05 5.56 11.11
CA ASN A 120 -20.81 6.12 11.68
C ASN A 120 -19.59 5.96 10.74
N THR A 121 -19.79 6.18 9.43
CA THR A 121 -18.75 6.01 8.41
C THR A 121 -18.65 7.21 7.48
N ILE A 122 -17.50 7.29 6.81
CA ILE A 122 -17.29 8.20 5.69
C ILE A 122 -17.00 7.36 4.45
N MET A 123 -17.68 7.67 3.35
CA MET A 123 -17.51 7.03 2.05
C MET A 123 -17.26 8.07 0.96
N MET A 124 -16.27 7.81 0.11
CA MET A 124 -16.02 8.63 -1.07
C MET A 124 -15.84 7.75 -2.31
N GLY A 125 -16.47 8.12 -3.41
CA GLY A 125 -16.34 7.40 -4.68
C GLY A 125 -16.88 8.21 -5.85
N THR A 126 -16.32 7.99 -7.04
CA THR A 126 -16.72 8.72 -8.26
C THR A 126 -17.05 7.76 -9.38
N ASN A 127 -18.12 8.06 -10.11
CA ASN A 127 -18.65 7.25 -11.20
C ASN A 127 -18.79 5.75 -10.84
N SER A 128 -19.27 5.47 -9.63
CA SER A 128 -19.32 4.12 -9.08
C SER A 128 -20.51 3.98 -8.12
N ASN A 129 -21.04 2.77 -7.96
CA ASN A 129 -21.99 2.45 -6.90
C ASN A 129 -21.32 2.02 -5.59
N LEU A 130 -20.02 1.76 -5.62
CA LEU A 130 -19.18 1.40 -4.47
C LEU A 130 -18.21 2.55 -4.16
N PRO A 131 -17.95 2.82 -2.87
CA PRO A 131 -16.92 3.79 -2.51
C PRO A 131 -15.52 3.26 -2.81
N THR A 132 -14.65 4.17 -3.24
CA THR A 132 -13.21 3.91 -3.39
C THR A 132 -12.52 4.09 -2.05
N LEU A 133 -12.81 5.19 -1.33
CA LEU A 133 -12.25 5.48 0.00
C LEU A 133 -13.33 5.28 1.06
N PHE A 134 -12.97 4.58 2.12
CA PHE A 134 -13.84 4.27 3.23
C PHE A 134 -13.14 4.51 4.56
N ILE A 135 -13.83 5.15 5.51
CA ILE A 135 -13.39 5.27 6.90
C ILE A 135 -14.39 4.50 7.76
N SER A 136 -13.91 3.44 8.40
CA SER A 136 -14.72 2.58 9.27
C SER A 136 -15.06 3.28 10.60
N PRO A 137 -16.11 2.83 11.31
CA PRO A 137 -16.30 3.27 12.69
C PRO A 137 -15.11 2.85 13.55
N ALA A 138 -14.83 3.64 14.57
CA ALA A 138 -13.91 3.28 15.65
C ALA A 138 -14.58 2.27 16.61
N GLY A 139 -13.77 1.54 17.38
CA GLY A 139 -14.27 0.53 18.33
C GLY A 139 -14.81 1.08 19.65
N GLY A 140 -14.79 2.40 19.85
CA GLY A 140 -15.20 3.06 21.09
C GLY A 140 -14.24 4.19 21.51
N PRO A 141 -14.34 4.69 22.76
CA PRO A 141 -13.48 5.74 23.27
C PRO A 141 -11.98 5.41 23.11
N ASN A 142 -11.17 6.40 22.75
CA ASN A 142 -9.72 6.27 22.57
C ASN A 142 -9.29 5.26 21.49
N THR A 143 -10.15 4.99 20.51
CA THR A 143 -9.81 4.18 19.33
C THR A 143 -9.99 4.98 18.05
N ILE A 144 -9.38 4.53 16.96
CA ILE A 144 -9.50 5.15 15.64
C ILE A 144 -10.27 4.24 14.68
N GLY A 145 -10.96 4.85 13.72
CA GLY A 145 -11.44 4.15 12.55
C GLY A 145 -10.27 3.70 11.67
N LYS A 146 -10.55 2.78 10.75
CA LYS A 146 -9.58 2.28 9.77
C LYS A 146 -9.90 2.86 8.40
N VAL A 147 -8.88 3.10 7.60
CA VAL A 147 -9.00 3.57 6.23
C VAL A 147 -8.92 2.38 5.27
N GLY A 148 -9.98 2.17 4.50
CA GLY A 148 -10.03 1.22 3.39
C GLY A 148 -9.96 1.94 2.05
N ILE A 149 -9.14 1.45 1.14
CA ILE A 149 -9.16 1.82 -0.29
C ILE A 149 -9.57 0.57 -1.07
N GLY A 150 -10.70 0.62 -1.77
CA GLY A 150 -11.26 -0.53 -2.50
C GLY A 150 -11.88 -1.62 -1.61
N THR A 151 -12.13 -1.33 -0.33
CA THR A 151 -12.77 -2.24 0.64
C THR A 151 -13.57 -1.50 1.71
N LEU A 152 -14.67 -2.12 2.15
CA LEU A 152 -15.50 -1.69 3.28
C LEU A 152 -15.13 -2.39 4.60
N SER A 153 -14.21 -3.35 4.54
CA SER A 153 -13.75 -4.14 5.70
C SER A 153 -12.23 -4.07 5.83
N PRO A 154 -11.68 -2.88 6.17
CA PRO A 154 -10.24 -2.73 6.36
C PRO A 154 -9.73 -3.63 7.51
N ALA A 155 -8.72 -4.45 7.22
CA ALA A 155 -8.13 -5.37 8.19
C ALA A 155 -7.15 -4.66 9.13
N GLY A 156 -6.34 -3.74 8.61
CA GLY A 156 -5.44 -2.87 9.36
C GLY A 156 -5.87 -1.40 9.31
N THR A 157 -5.12 -0.52 10.00
CA THR A 157 -5.38 0.94 10.04
C THR A 157 -5.45 1.56 8.65
N LEU A 158 -4.62 1.07 7.72
CA LEU A 158 -4.73 1.33 6.29
C LEU A 158 -4.81 -0.02 5.56
N HIS A 159 -5.80 -0.20 4.69
CA HIS A 159 -5.96 -1.40 3.87
C HIS A 159 -6.29 -1.01 2.43
N VAL A 160 -5.36 -1.26 1.52
CA VAL A 160 -5.61 -1.18 0.07
C VAL A 160 -5.98 -2.58 -0.42
N ALA A 161 -7.19 -2.74 -0.94
CA ALA A 161 -7.71 -4.01 -1.44
C ALA A 161 -8.07 -3.89 -2.92
N ASN A 162 -8.05 -5.02 -3.64
CA ASN A 162 -8.46 -5.12 -5.04
C ASN A 162 -7.69 -4.19 -6.00
N GLY A 163 -6.43 -3.88 -5.69
CA GLY A 163 -5.59 -2.99 -6.51
C GLY A 163 -4.14 -2.93 -6.04
N ASN A 164 -3.36 -2.05 -6.68
CA ASN A 164 -1.94 -1.82 -6.38
C ASN A 164 -1.75 -0.53 -5.57
N ALA A 165 -0.72 -0.51 -4.73
CA ALA A 165 -0.21 0.72 -4.12
C ALA A 165 1.12 1.09 -4.80
N ILE A 166 1.22 2.30 -5.34
CA ILE A 166 2.44 2.83 -5.95
C ILE A 166 3.02 3.86 -4.98
N PHE A 167 4.28 3.67 -4.61
CA PHE A 167 5.05 4.60 -3.78
C PHE A 167 6.23 5.10 -4.60
N GLU A 168 6.20 6.37 -4.99
CA GLU A 168 7.31 6.99 -5.75
C GLU A 168 8.49 7.33 -4.84
N GLU A 169 8.21 7.54 -3.55
CA GLU A 169 9.20 7.92 -2.53
C GLU A 169 9.44 6.82 -1.50
N LYS A 170 9.95 7.21 -0.32
CA LYS A 170 10.42 6.29 0.69
C LYS A 170 9.28 5.72 1.53
N VAL A 171 9.33 4.42 1.78
CA VAL A 171 8.46 3.70 2.71
C VAL A 171 9.30 3.26 3.91
N GLY A 172 8.96 3.79 5.10
CA GLY A 172 9.57 3.40 6.37
C GLY A 172 8.65 2.45 7.14
N ILE A 173 9.18 1.31 7.58
CA ILE A 173 8.50 0.37 8.49
C ILE A 173 9.29 0.33 9.79
N GLY A 174 8.74 0.95 10.85
CA GLY A 174 9.47 1.15 12.11
C GLY A 174 10.57 2.22 12.04
N SER A 175 10.67 2.96 10.93
CA SER A 175 11.59 4.09 10.74
C SER A 175 10.81 5.31 10.25
N SER A 176 10.91 6.43 10.96
CA SER A 176 10.24 7.68 10.60
C SER A 176 11.05 8.55 9.64
N ASN A 177 12.33 8.23 9.43
CA ASN A 177 13.22 8.95 8.53
C ASN A 177 14.05 7.96 7.69
N PRO A 178 13.41 7.22 6.77
CA PRO A 178 14.09 6.20 5.98
C PRO A 178 15.23 6.79 5.15
N ALA A 179 16.41 6.15 5.14
CA ALA A 179 17.52 6.53 4.27
C ALA A 179 17.33 5.98 2.84
N TYR A 180 16.69 4.82 2.70
CA TYR A 180 16.45 4.11 1.44
C TYR A 180 14.98 4.17 0.98
N LYS A 181 14.70 3.79 -0.28
CA LYS A 181 13.32 3.76 -0.81
C LYS A 181 12.40 2.80 -0.03
N LEU A 182 12.94 1.71 0.50
CA LEU A 182 12.29 0.87 1.51
C LEU A 182 13.27 0.64 2.66
N GLU A 183 12.89 1.04 3.86
CA GLU A 183 13.68 0.79 5.07
C GLU A 183 12.82 0.14 6.15
N VAL A 184 13.30 -0.98 6.69
CA VAL A 184 12.60 -1.76 7.70
C VAL A 184 13.48 -1.89 8.93
N CYS A 185 13.09 -1.24 10.03
CA CYS A 185 13.71 -1.42 11.33
C CYS A 185 13.07 -2.64 12.01
N GLY A 186 13.47 -3.84 11.57
CA GLY A 186 12.89 -5.10 12.03
C GLY A 186 13.19 -6.26 11.09
N THR A 187 12.46 -7.36 11.26
CA THR A 187 12.63 -8.56 10.43
C THR A 187 11.66 -8.55 9.25
N ILE A 188 12.15 -9.00 8.09
CA ILE A 188 11.36 -9.21 6.89
C ILE A 188 11.17 -10.72 6.70
N LYS A 189 9.91 -11.16 6.60
CA LYS A 189 9.58 -12.53 6.18
C LYS A 189 8.97 -12.46 4.77
N ALA A 190 9.68 -13.00 3.79
CA ALA A 190 9.23 -13.10 2.41
C ALA A 190 9.17 -14.57 1.98
N LYS A 191 8.31 -14.89 1.01
CA LYS A 191 8.33 -16.21 0.35
C LYS A 191 9.54 -16.34 -0.58
N GLU A 192 9.85 -15.26 -1.29
CA GLU A 192 10.95 -15.17 -2.23
C GLU A 192 11.43 -13.72 -2.31
N VAL A 193 12.73 -13.53 -2.56
CA VAL A 193 13.35 -12.23 -2.83
C VAL A 193 14.15 -12.38 -4.12
N ILE A 194 13.67 -11.74 -5.19
CA ILE A 194 14.36 -11.67 -6.47
C ILE A 194 15.17 -10.37 -6.47
N ILE A 195 16.49 -10.46 -6.67
CA ILE A 195 17.37 -9.30 -6.73
C ILE A 195 18.01 -9.23 -8.11
N GLU A 196 17.63 -8.22 -8.89
CA GLU A 196 18.17 -7.99 -10.23
C GLU A 196 19.21 -6.87 -10.19
N THR A 197 20.42 -7.15 -10.65
CA THR A 197 21.52 -6.15 -10.69
C THR A 197 22.10 -5.99 -12.11
N GLY A 198 21.30 -6.24 -13.14
CA GLY A 198 21.76 -6.31 -14.53
C GLY A 198 22.16 -7.73 -14.95
N PRO A 199 22.84 -7.92 -16.10
CA PRO A 199 23.13 -9.24 -16.63
C PRO A 199 23.96 -10.09 -15.67
N TRP A 200 23.37 -11.20 -15.21
CA TRP A 200 24.07 -12.22 -14.42
C TRP A 200 24.98 -13.00 -15.35
N CYS A 201 26.31 -12.82 -15.26
CA CYS A 201 27.22 -13.64 -16.04
C CYS A 201 27.88 -14.70 -15.14
N ASP A 202 27.65 -15.95 -15.51
CA ASP A 202 28.39 -17.11 -15.05
C ASP A 202 29.78 -17.08 -15.71
N PHE A 203 30.79 -16.71 -14.92
CA PHE A 203 32.14 -16.47 -15.43
C PHE A 203 33.09 -17.64 -15.16
N LYS A 204 32.83 -18.48 -14.15
CA LYS A 204 33.83 -19.45 -13.65
C LYS A 204 33.72 -20.85 -14.25
N LEU A 205 32.59 -21.20 -14.87
CA LEU A 205 32.45 -22.43 -15.64
C LEU A 205 32.99 -22.31 -17.08
N LYS A 206 33.44 -21.12 -17.48
CA LYS A 206 34.02 -20.90 -18.80
C LYS A 206 35.50 -21.34 -18.84
N PRO A 207 35.94 -22.05 -19.90
CA PRO A 207 37.33 -22.50 -20.04
C PRO A 207 38.37 -21.36 -20.03
N GLU A 208 37.97 -20.15 -20.40
CA GLU A 208 38.82 -18.96 -20.53
C GLU A 208 39.09 -18.25 -19.19
N TYR A 209 38.43 -18.68 -18.11
CA TYR A 209 38.58 -18.04 -16.81
C TYR A 209 39.90 -18.45 -16.13
N ILE A 210 40.74 -17.47 -15.81
CA ILE A 210 42.00 -17.68 -15.07
C ILE A 210 41.70 -17.82 -13.57
N ARG A 211 41.71 -19.06 -13.09
CA ARG A 211 41.48 -19.40 -11.67
C ARG A 211 42.74 -19.14 -10.85
N MET A 212 42.56 -18.66 -9.61
CA MET A 212 43.65 -18.63 -8.63
C MET A 212 44.09 -20.06 -8.34
N THR A 213 45.38 -20.27 -8.22
CA THR A 213 45.94 -21.49 -7.65
C THR A 213 45.59 -21.61 -6.16
N TRP A 214 45.67 -22.81 -5.61
CA TRP A 214 45.39 -23.01 -4.18
C TRP A 214 46.39 -22.24 -3.29
N GLN A 215 47.63 -22.06 -3.74
CA GLN A 215 48.65 -21.27 -3.04
C GLN A 215 48.29 -19.79 -3.02
N GLU A 216 47.84 -19.23 -4.15
CA GLU A 216 47.39 -17.83 -4.24
C GLU A 216 46.15 -17.60 -3.38
N LYS A 217 45.18 -18.51 -3.45
CA LYS A 217 43.97 -18.46 -2.61
C LYS A 217 44.32 -18.50 -1.11
N LEU A 218 45.25 -19.37 -0.72
CA LEU A 218 45.74 -19.43 0.67
C LEU A 218 46.45 -18.14 1.09
N SER A 219 47.28 -17.57 0.21
CA SER A 219 47.98 -16.31 0.47
C SER A 219 47.00 -15.15 0.64
N TYR A 220 45.96 -15.09 -0.21
CA TYR A 220 44.89 -14.10 -0.12
C TYR A 220 44.17 -14.18 1.22
N ILE A 221 43.69 -15.37 1.61
CA ILE A 221 42.97 -15.56 2.87
C ILE A 221 43.84 -15.19 4.08
N LYS A 222 45.14 -15.52 4.05
CA LYS A 222 46.07 -15.13 5.13
C LYS A 222 46.29 -13.62 5.21
N SER A 223 46.30 -12.94 4.07
CA SER A 223 46.58 -11.50 4.00
C SER A 223 45.35 -10.64 4.33
N PHE A 224 44.16 -11.07 3.89
CA PHE A 224 42.93 -10.29 3.98
C PHE A 224 41.92 -10.82 5.00
N GLY A 225 42.04 -12.08 5.44
CA GLY A 225 41.16 -12.66 6.46
C GLY A 225 39.75 -13.02 5.99
N HIS A 226 39.46 -12.96 4.69
CA HIS A 226 38.17 -13.34 4.10
C HIS A 226 38.37 -13.97 2.72
N LEU A 227 37.30 -14.56 2.17
CA LEU A 227 37.30 -15.11 0.82
C LEU A 227 37.31 -13.98 -0.23
N PRO A 228 37.87 -14.23 -1.43
CA PRO A 228 37.74 -13.30 -2.56
C PRO A 228 36.27 -12.97 -2.82
N GLU A 229 35.98 -11.72 -3.19
CA GLU A 229 34.63 -11.22 -3.55
C GLU A 229 33.59 -11.21 -2.43
N ILE A 230 33.99 -11.55 -1.20
CA ILE A 230 33.19 -11.38 0.01
C ILE A 230 33.69 -10.13 0.73
N ASP A 231 32.76 -9.30 1.22
CA ASP A 231 33.11 -8.13 2.03
C ASP A 231 33.76 -8.57 3.36
N PRO A 232 34.79 -7.86 3.85
CA PRO A 232 35.36 -8.15 5.16
C PRO A 232 34.32 -7.91 6.28
N GLY A 233 34.48 -8.62 7.40
CA GLY A 233 33.56 -8.50 8.55
C GLY A 233 33.39 -7.06 9.04
N SER A 234 34.47 -6.28 9.07
CA SER A 234 34.44 -4.87 9.45
C SER A 234 33.62 -3.98 8.50
N GLU A 235 33.58 -4.28 7.20
CA GLU A 235 32.72 -3.56 6.23
C GLU A 235 31.25 -3.92 6.45
N ILE A 236 30.96 -5.19 6.73
CA ILE A 236 29.59 -5.67 6.98
C ILE A 236 29.04 -5.08 8.28
N GLU A 237 29.86 -4.99 9.34
CA GLU A 237 29.46 -4.42 10.63
C GLU A 237 29.15 -2.92 10.52
N ASN A 238 29.93 -2.17 9.76
CA ASN A 238 29.78 -0.71 9.67
C ASN A 238 28.75 -0.28 8.62
N ASN A 239 28.66 -0.98 7.48
CA ASN A 239 27.90 -0.56 6.30
C ASN A 239 26.76 -1.53 5.92
N GLY A 240 26.61 -2.63 6.66
CA GLY A 240 25.63 -3.68 6.37
C GLY A 240 26.09 -4.66 5.28
N LEU A 241 25.48 -5.85 5.26
CA LEU A 241 25.76 -6.87 4.25
C LEU A 241 25.15 -6.48 2.90
N LYS A 242 26.01 -6.21 1.91
CA LYS A 242 25.59 -6.01 0.52
C LYS A 242 25.19 -7.36 -0.08
N THR A 243 23.93 -7.77 0.11
CA THR A 243 23.43 -9.12 -0.21
C THR A 243 23.81 -9.58 -1.62
N THR A 244 23.57 -8.77 -2.65
CA THR A 244 23.88 -9.19 -4.03
C THR A 244 25.35 -9.45 -4.25
N LYS A 245 26.22 -8.53 -3.78
CA LYS A 245 27.67 -8.66 -3.93
C LYS A 245 28.16 -9.94 -3.25
N ASN A 246 27.77 -10.13 -1.99
CA ASN A 246 28.24 -11.25 -1.18
C ASN A 246 27.65 -12.58 -1.66
N LEU A 247 26.37 -12.62 -2.09
CA LEU A 247 25.78 -13.83 -2.67
C LEU A 247 26.49 -14.23 -3.97
N ARG A 248 26.82 -13.26 -4.83
CA ARG A 248 27.63 -13.50 -6.03
C ARG A 248 29.02 -14.02 -5.68
N GLY A 249 29.69 -13.40 -4.71
CA GLY A 249 30.99 -13.87 -4.22
C GLY A 249 30.92 -15.28 -3.63
N MET A 250 29.84 -15.63 -2.94
CA MET A 250 29.62 -16.98 -2.41
C MET A 250 29.48 -18.00 -3.54
N ILE A 251 28.65 -17.72 -4.55
CA ILE A 251 28.47 -18.58 -5.73
C ILE A 251 29.80 -18.77 -6.46
N TRP A 252 30.53 -17.68 -6.68
CA TRP A 252 31.87 -17.74 -7.28
C TRP A 252 32.78 -18.70 -6.49
N ASN A 253 32.89 -18.55 -5.18
CA ASN A 253 33.77 -19.40 -4.37
C ASN A 253 33.30 -20.87 -4.38
N ILE A 254 31.98 -21.12 -4.44
CA ILE A 254 31.42 -22.47 -4.56
C ILE A 254 31.80 -23.11 -5.90
N GLU A 255 31.64 -22.39 -7.02
CA GLU A 255 32.02 -22.87 -8.36
C GLU A 255 33.51 -23.17 -8.43
N ASP A 256 34.34 -22.25 -7.91
CA ASP A 256 35.79 -22.40 -7.89
C ASP A 256 36.22 -23.61 -7.04
N ASN A 257 35.68 -23.76 -5.83
CA ASN A 257 35.98 -24.91 -4.98
C ASN A 257 35.48 -26.22 -5.59
N THR A 258 34.37 -26.21 -6.32
CA THR A 258 33.86 -27.40 -7.03
C THR A 258 34.87 -27.86 -8.08
N MET A 259 35.46 -26.95 -8.84
CA MET A 259 36.49 -27.27 -9.82
C MET A 259 37.79 -27.77 -9.17
N ASP A 260 38.19 -27.22 -8.02
CA ASP A 260 39.34 -27.75 -7.24
C ASP A 260 39.08 -29.18 -6.78
N ILE A 261 37.88 -29.47 -6.27
CA ILE A 261 37.48 -30.81 -5.82
C ILE A 261 37.50 -31.80 -7.00
N ILE A 262 36.95 -31.41 -8.16
CA ILE A 262 36.97 -32.26 -9.36
C ILE A 262 38.42 -32.58 -9.77
N SER A 263 39.30 -31.58 -9.79
CA SER A 263 40.71 -31.77 -10.12
C SER A 263 41.42 -32.72 -9.15
N LEU A 264 41.18 -32.56 -7.84
CA LEU A 264 41.73 -33.46 -6.82
C LEU A 264 41.22 -34.91 -6.96
N GLN A 265 39.95 -35.10 -7.30
CA GLN A 265 39.37 -36.43 -7.54
C GLN A 265 40.01 -37.12 -8.74
N GLN A 266 40.27 -36.38 -9.82
CA GLN A 266 40.98 -36.88 -11.00
C GLN A 266 42.42 -37.29 -10.64
N GLU A 267 43.16 -36.45 -9.93
CA GLU A 267 44.53 -36.76 -9.51
C GLU A 267 44.58 -37.99 -8.59
N ASN A 268 43.64 -38.12 -7.66
CA ASN A 268 43.54 -39.30 -6.78
C ASN A 268 43.21 -40.57 -7.56
N ALA A 269 42.33 -40.50 -8.56
CA ALA A 269 42.03 -41.65 -9.42
C ALA A 269 43.27 -42.11 -10.20
N GLU A 270 44.08 -41.17 -10.70
CA GLU A 270 45.34 -41.50 -11.36
C GLU A 270 46.38 -42.09 -10.40
N LYS A 271 46.50 -41.53 -9.19
CA LYS A 271 47.38 -42.07 -8.15
C LYS A 271 46.97 -43.49 -7.75
N ASN A 272 45.68 -43.76 -7.60
CA ASN A 272 45.17 -45.10 -7.27
C ASN A 272 45.50 -46.10 -8.38
N LYS A 273 45.31 -45.73 -9.66
CA LYS A 273 45.73 -46.59 -10.79
C LYS A 273 47.23 -46.90 -10.74
N LYS A 274 48.07 -45.91 -10.45
CA LYS A 274 49.52 -46.13 -10.31
C LYS A 274 49.84 -47.04 -9.12
N ILE A 275 49.14 -46.88 -8.00
CA ILE A 275 49.28 -47.75 -6.82
C ILE A 275 48.91 -49.20 -7.18
N ASP A 276 47.78 -49.42 -7.85
CA ASP A 276 47.34 -50.75 -8.28
C ASP A 276 48.37 -51.42 -9.20
N MET A 277 48.93 -50.66 -10.16
CA MET A 277 49.99 -51.14 -11.06
C MET A 277 51.27 -51.53 -10.29
N LEU A 278 51.71 -50.68 -9.36
CA LEU A 278 52.91 -50.95 -8.55
C LEU A 278 52.70 -52.16 -7.61
N GLN A 279 51.50 -52.31 -7.04
CA GLN A 279 51.16 -53.48 -6.22
C GLN A 279 51.22 -54.77 -7.02
N GLN A 280 50.72 -54.77 -8.26
CA GLN A 280 50.79 -55.90 -9.17
C GLN A 280 52.24 -56.27 -9.51
N GLU A 281 53.07 -55.27 -9.84
CA GLU A 281 54.50 -55.47 -10.13
C GLU A 281 55.25 -56.07 -8.93
N ILE A 282 54.99 -55.57 -7.72
CA ILE A 282 55.57 -56.12 -6.49
C ILE A 282 55.16 -57.59 -6.29
N GLU A 283 53.91 -57.95 -6.57
CA GLU A 283 53.43 -59.32 -6.42
C GLU A 283 54.08 -60.27 -7.42
N ASP A 284 54.27 -59.84 -8.67
CA ASP A 284 54.93 -60.63 -9.70
C ASP A 284 56.42 -60.80 -9.42
N LEU A 285 57.10 -59.76 -8.92
CA LEU A 285 58.48 -59.86 -8.45
C LEU A 285 58.62 -60.83 -7.26
N LYS A 286 57.70 -60.80 -6.29
CA LYS A 286 57.69 -61.77 -5.17
C LYS A 286 57.59 -63.22 -5.65
N LYS A 287 56.69 -63.50 -6.60
CA LYS A 287 56.55 -64.83 -7.20
C LYS A 287 57.83 -65.28 -7.90
N ALA A 288 58.47 -64.38 -8.66
CA ALA A 288 59.74 -64.67 -9.34
C ALA A 288 60.86 -65.01 -8.35
N ILE A 289 60.97 -64.27 -7.24
CA ILE A 289 61.95 -64.53 -6.17
C ILE A 289 61.71 -65.91 -5.52
N ILE A 290 60.45 -66.27 -5.24
CA ILE A 290 60.11 -67.59 -4.69
C ILE A 290 60.54 -68.71 -5.64
N LEU A 291 60.35 -68.52 -6.95
CA LEU A 291 60.74 -69.50 -7.97
C LEU A 291 62.27 -69.68 -8.02
N LEU A 292 63.02 -68.59 -7.91
CA LEU A 292 64.50 -68.61 -7.91
C LEU A 292 65.08 -69.26 -6.66
N LYS A 293 64.44 -69.11 -5.49
CA LYS A 293 64.88 -69.75 -4.23
C LYS A 293 64.60 -71.26 -4.16
N LYS A 294 63.81 -71.81 -5.08
CA LYS A 294 63.50 -73.25 -5.16
C LYS A 294 64.43 -74.03 -6.09
N LYS A 295 65.32 -73.35 -6.81
CA LYS A 295 66.44 -73.94 -7.57
C LYS A 295 67.68 -73.97 -6.71
#